data_AF-A0A238X846-F1
#
_entry.id   AF-A0A238X846-F1
#
_cell.length_a   1.000
_cell.length_b   1.000
_cell.length_c   1.000
_cell.angle_alpha   90.00
_cell.angle_beta   90.00
_cell.angle_gamma   90.00
#
_symmetry.space_group_name_H-M   'P 1'
#
loop_
_entity.id
_entity.type
_entity.pdbx_description
1 polymer ?
#
loop_
_entity_poly.entity_id
_entity_poly.type
_entity_poly.pdbx_seq_one_letter_code
_entity_poly.pdbx_strand_id
1 'polypeptide(L)' 'MTENQQQNGAEEWDNLLHHLRQIREQVREQGPLPDHEKEEVADAFRRGLALLENQVRDIEGEIKGSSGQW' A
#
# COMPACT_ATOMS: atom_id res chain seq x y z
N MET A 1 0.47 -2.87 22.68
CA MET A 1 -0.30 -1.95 21.81
C MET A 1 0.12 -2.06 20.33
N THR A 2 0.95 -3.03 19.96
CA THR A 2 1.54 -3.19 18.62
C THR A 2 0.66 -4.00 17.67
N GLU A 3 -0.11 -4.97 18.17
CA GLU A 3 -0.98 -5.82 17.33
C GLU A 3 -2.14 -5.05 16.68
N ASN A 4 -2.76 -4.10 17.39
CA ASN A 4 -3.85 -3.29 16.84
C ASN A 4 -3.40 -2.33 15.73
N GLN A 5 -2.15 -1.86 15.73
CA GLN A 5 -1.62 -1.02 14.65
C GLN A 5 -1.25 -1.85 13.41
N GLN A 6 -0.74 -3.07 13.63
CA GLN A 6 -0.41 -4.00 12.56
C GLN A 6 -1.65 -4.51 11.82
N GLN A 7 -2.74 -4.81 12.55
CA GLN A 7 -4.02 -5.20 11.93
C GLN A 7 -4.66 -4.07 11.12
N ASN A 8 -4.64 -2.84 11.64
CA ASN A 8 -5.21 -1.69 10.94
C ASN A 8 -4.46 -1.38 9.64
N GLY A 9 -3.12 -1.50 9.65
CA GLY A 9 -2.30 -1.33 8.45
C GLY A 9 -2.50 -2.45 7.42
N ALA A 10 -2.80 -3.67 7.86
CA ALA A 10 -3.12 -4.78 6.96
C ALA A 10 -4.48 -4.60 6.28
N GLU A 11 -5.51 -4.16 7.02
CA GLU A 11 -6.83 -3.85 6.45
C GLU A 11 -6.77 -2.66 5.48
N GLU A 12 -6.02 -1.61 5.81
CA GLU A 12 -5.84 -0.45 4.93
C GLU A 12 -5.14 -0.84 3.62
N TRP A 13 -4.15 -1.74 3.71
CA TRP A 13 -3.45 -2.29 2.55
C TRP A 13 -4.36 -3.15 1.66
N ASP A 14 -5.14 -4.06 2.25
CA ASP A 14 -6.07 -4.91 1.51
C ASP A 14 -7.15 -4.08 0.82
N ASN A 15 -7.67 -3.05 1.50
CA ASN A 15 -8.65 -2.12 0.92
C ASN A 15 -8.05 -1.35 -0.27
N LEU A 16 -6.81 -0.86 -0.14
CA LEU A 16 -6.12 -0.15 -1.23
C LEU A 16 -5.86 -1.08 -2.42
N LEU A 17 -5.41 -2.31 -2.18
CA LEU A 17 -5.20 -3.30 -3.25
C LEU A 17 -6.50 -3.70 -3.93
N HIS A 18 -7.58 -3.87 -3.17
CA HIS A 18 -8.90 -4.17 -3.73
C HIS A 18 -9.35 -3.03 -4.65
N HIS A 19 -9.25 -1.78 -4.18
CA HIS A 19 -9.60 -0.61 -4.96
C HIS A 19 -8.80 -0.52 -6.29
N LEU A 20 -7.48 -0.73 -6.25
CA LEU A 20 -6.63 -0.74 -7.45
C LEU A 20 -6.98 -1.87 -8.43
N ARG A 21 -7.40 -3.04 -7.94
CA ARG A 21 -7.87 -4.14 -8.81
C ARG A 21 -9.15 -3.76 -9.54
N GLN A 22 -10.11 -3.15 -8.85
CA GLN A 22 -11.37 -2.71 -9.46
C GLN A 22 -11.11 -1.66 -10.56
N ILE A 23 -10.22 -0.70 -10.31
CA ILE A 23 -9.82 0.31 -11.30
C ILE A 23 -9.20 -0.35 -12.53
N ARG A 24 -8.32 -1.35 -12.34
CA ARG A 24 -7.72 -2.10 -13.45
C ARG A 24 -8.78 -2.84 -14.27
N GLU A 25 -9.76 -3.44 -13.63
CA GLU A 25 -10.87 -4.12 -14.30
C GLU A 25 -11.72 -3.12 -15.10
N GLN A 26 -12.06 -1.97 -14.51
CA GLN A 26 -12.75 -0.87 -15.18
C GLN A 26 -11.98 -0.41 -16.43
N VAL A 27 -10.66 -0.21 -16.32
CA VAL A 27 -9.83 0.19 -17.48
C VAL A 27 -9.84 -0.87 -18.58
N ARG A 28 -9.82 -2.15 -18.19
CA ARG A 28 -9.84 -3.28 -19.13
C ARG A 28 -11.17 -3.40 -19.87
N GLU A 29 -12.29 -3.17 -19.18
CA GLU A 29 -13.63 -3.34 -19.73
C GLU A 29 -14.15 -2.09 -20.46
N GLN A 30 -13.86 -0.90 -19.94
CA GLN A 30 -14.47 0.37 -20.38
C GLN A 30 -13.47 1.27 -21.12
N GLY A 31 -12.18 0.92 -21.13
CA GLY A 31 -11.13 1.74 -21.71
C GLY A 31 -10.52 2.72 -20.69
N PRO A 32 -9.63 3.63 -21.13
CA PRO A 32 -8.88 4.49 -20.21
C PRO A 32 -9.79 5.34 -19.32
N LEU A 33 -9.40 5.48 -18.05
CA LEU A 33 -10.10 6.34 -17.09
C LEU A 33 -10.18 7.78 -17.61
N PRO A 34 -11.21 8.54 -17.24
CA PRO A 34 -11.26 9.97 -17.50
C PRO A 34 -10.18 10.72 -16.70
N ASP A 35 -9.69 11.85 -17.22
CA ASP A 35 -8.49 12.52 -16.66
C ASP A 35 -8.62 12.93 -15.19
N HIS A 36 -9.84 13.24 -14.73
CA HIS A 36 -10.11 13.56 -13.32
C HIS A 36 -9.93 12.36 -12.38
N GLU A 37 -10.29 11.14 -12.83
CA GLU A 37 -10.10 9.91 -12.06
C GLU A 37 -8.64 9.46 -12.09
N LYS A 38 -7.89 9.77 -13.16
CA LYS A 38 -6.47 9.38 -13.27
C LYS A 38 -5.62 9.97 -12.15
N GLU A 39 -5.87 11.21 -11.77
CA GLU A 39 -5.09 11.88 -10.72
C GLU A 39 -5.37 11.26 -9.35
N GLU A 40 -6.64 10.97 -9.04
CA GLU A 40 -7.04 10.30 -7.81
C GLU A 40 -6.45 8.88 -7.70
N VAL A 41 -6.50 8.12 -8.79
CA VAL A 41 -5.90 6.78 -8.87
C VAL A 41 -4.39 6.84 -8.73
N ALA A 42 -3.73 7.82 -9.37
CA ALA A 42 -2.29 8.01 -9.25
C ALA A 42 -1.89 8.35 -7.80
N ASP A 43 -2.68 9.17 -7.12
CA ASP A 43 -2.46 9.50 -5.71
C ASP A 43 -2.67 8.31 -4.80
N ALA A 44 -3.70 7.50 -5.01
CA ALA A 44 -3.90 6.24 -4.30
C ALA A 44 -2.70 5.29 -4.51
N PHE A 45 -2.18 5.20 -5.74
CA PHE A 45 -1.02 4.37 -6.05
C PHE A 45 0.25 4.86 -5.32
N ARG A 46 0.49 6.19 -5.30
CA ARG A 46 1.62 6.79 -4.57
C ARG A 46 1.53 6.54 -3.06
N ARG A 47 0.33 6.66 -2.48
CA ARG A 47 0.11 6.37 -1.05
C ARG A 47 0.40 4.91 -0.73
N GLY A 48 -0.05 3.99 -1.58
CA GLY A 48 0.28 2.57 -1.46
C GLY A 48 1.80 2.31 -1.51
N LEU A 49 2.50 2.92 -2.47
CA LEU A 49 3.96 2.80 -2.57
C LEU A 49 4.67 3.32 -1.32
N ALA A 50 4.24 4.47 -0.78
CA ALA A 50 4.83 5.03 0.43
C ALA A 50 4.62 4.13 1.66
N LEU A 51 3.45 3.50 1.80
CA LEU A 51 3.18 2.53 2.87
C LEU A 51 4.11 1.31 2.75
N LEU A 52 4.29 0.79 1.53
CA LEU A 52 5.17 -0.35 1.29
C LEU A 52 6.64 -0.01 1.52
N GLU A 53 7.10 1.17 1.10
CA GLU A 53 8.45 1.65 1.38
C GLU A 53 8.71 1.79 2.89
N ASN A 54 7.74 2.31 3.65
CA ASN A 54 7.86 2.41 5.10
C ASN A 54 7.96 1.03 5.76
N GLN A 55 7.12 0.07 5.36
CA GLN A 55 7.20 -1.31 5.85
C GLN A 55 8.56 -1.97 5.53
N VAL A 56 9.09 -1.75 4.33
CA VAL A 56 10.42 -2.25 3.96
C VAL A 56 11.50 -1.64 4.85
N ARG A 57 11.45 -0.32 5.12
CA ARG A 57 12.39 0.35 6.02
C ARG A 57 12.28 -0.15 7.46
N ASP A 58 11.07 -0.42 7.94
CA ASP A 58 10.84 -0.97 9.28
C ASP A 58 11.47 -2.37 9.39
N ILE A 59 11.25 -3.24 8.39
CA ILE A 59 11.86 -4.58 8.33
C ILE A 59 13.41 -4.48 8.25
N GLU A 60 13.95 -3.60 7.41
CA GLU A 60 15.40 -3.38 7.33
C GLU A 60 15.98 -2.85 8.65
N GLY A 61 15.23 -2.00 9.36
CA GLY A 61 15.57 -1.49 10.69
C GLY A 61 15.59 -2.60 11.74
N GLU A 62 14.60 -3.49 11.76
CA GLU A 62 14.53 -4.64 12.65
C GLU A 62 15.67 -5.65 12.38
N ILE A 63 16.01 -5.87 11.11
CA ILE A 63 17.13 -6.73 10.72
C ILE A 63 18.47 -6.12 11.17
N LYS A 64 18.65 -4.80 11.05
CA LYS A 64 19.86 -4.09 11.52
C LYS A 64 19.92 -3.96 13.06
N GLY A 65 18.78 -3.99 13.76
CA GLY A 65 18.70 -3.96 15.22
C GLY A 65 18.90 -5.32 15.89
N SER A 66 18.79 -6.42 15.15
CA SER A 66 18.96 -7.80 15.67
C SER A 66 20.43 -8.26 15.73
N SER A 67 21.39 -7.41 15.35
CA SER A 67 22.81 -7.67 15.58
C SER A 67 23.21 -7.27 17.00
N GLY A 68 22.95 -8.15 17.96
CA GLY A 68 23.68 -8.14 19.24
C GLY A 68 22.83 -8.26 20.50
N GLN A 69 22.17 -9.40 20.71
CA GLN A 69 22.10 -9.96 22.06
C GLN A 69 21.88 -11.47 21.98
N TRP A 70 22.99 -12.21 22.00
CA TRP A 70 23.05 -13.62 22.41
C TRP A 70 23.66 -13.67 23.81
#